data_AF-A0A6I5ZWW8-F1
#
_entry.id   AF-A0A6I5ZWW8-F1
#
_cell.length_a   1.000
_cell.length_b   1.000
_cell.length_c   1.000
_cell.angle_alpha   90.00
_cell.angle_beta   90.00
_cell.angle_gamma   90.00
#
_symmetry.space_group_name_H-M   'P 1'
#
loop_
_entity.id
_entity.type
_entity.pdbx_description
1 polymer ?
#
loop_
_entity_poly.entity_id
_entity_poly.type
_entity_poly.pdbx_seq_one_letter_code
_entity_poly.pdbx_strand_id
1 'polypeptide(L)'
;MPQALKRLEIRVPPDHPVFRYPPRLRGRVAREWLDLGMRLAGIEERLARLEERGLVPPVPGDANRNGKRIDPDKFRETLAGIFDF
;
A
#
# COMPACT_ATOMS: atom_id res chain seq x y z
N MET A 1 -3.18 -30.18 -6.61
CA MET A 1 -3.99 -30.00 -7.84
C MET A 1 -3.94 -28.52 -8.21
N PRO A 2 -3.49 -28.14 -9.41
CA PRO A 2 -3.62 -26.74 -9.85
C PRO A 2 -5.10 -26.37 -9.82
N GLN A 3 -5.44 -25.27 -9.13
CA GLN A 3 -6.82 -24.82 -8.98
C GLN A 3 -7.44 -24.59 -10.36
N ALA A 4 -8.63 -25.15 -10.60
CA ALA A 4 -9.34 -24.98 -11.86
C ALA A 4 -9.70 -23.51 -12.06
N LEU A 5 -9.23 -22.90 -13.15
CA LEU A 5 -9.58 -21.53 -13.51
C LEU A 5 -11.08 -21.46 -13.88
N LYS A 6 -11.77 -20.41 -13.43
CA LYS A 6 -13.16 -20.11 -13.82
C LYS A 6 -13.17 -19.11 -14.98
N ARG A 7 -14.12 -19.26 -15.91
CA ARG A 7 -14.31 -18.32 -17.03
C ARG A 7 -15.16 -17.14 -16.56
N LEU A 8 -14.66 -15.93 -16.84
CA LEU A 8 -15.37 -14.67 -16.64
C LEU A 8 -15.57 -14.00 -18.00
N GLU A 9 -16.80 -13.55 -18.29
CA GLU A 9 -17.10 -12.73 -19.46
C GLU A 9 -17.43 -11.32 -19.00
N ILE A 10 -16.74 -10.33 -19.58
CA ILE A 10 -16.94 -8.92 -19.30
C ILE A 10 -17.30 -8.18 -20.59
N ARG A 11 -18.23 -7.23 -20.49
CA ARG A 11 -18.53 -6.28 -21.57
C ARG A 11 -17.84 -4.97 -21.25
N VAL A 12 -17.04 -4.49 -22.20
CA VAL A 12 -16.33 -3.21 -22.09
C VAL A 12 -16.65 -2.36 -23.32
N PRO A 13 -16.53 -1.02 -23.23
CA PRO A 13 -16.70 -0.13 -24.36
C PRO A 13 -15.83 -0.51 -25.57
N PRO A 14 -16.26 -0.23 -26.81
CA PRO A 14 -15.52 -0.63 -28.02
C PRO A 14 -14.14 0.03 -28.14
N ASP A 15 -13.95 1.19 -27.53
CA ASP A 15 -12.71 1.95 -27.44
C ASP A 15 -11.81 1.52 -26.27
N HIS A 16 -12.20 0.49 -25.50
CA HIS A 16 -11.47 0.06 -24.33
C HIS A 16 -10.01 -0.31 -24.67
N PRO A 17 -9.01 0.15 -23.90
CA PRO A 17 -7.60 -0.02 -24.23
C PRO A 17 -7.13 -1.47 -24.43
N VAL A 18 -7.86 -2.46 -23.86
CA VAL A 18 -7.57 -3.89 -24.06
C VAL A 18 -7.62 -4.29 -25.54
N PHE A 19 -8.42 -3.60 -26.36
CA PHE A 19 -8.56 -3.92 -27.79
C PHE A 19 -7.38 -3.48 -28.64
N ARG A 20 -6.46 -2.67 -28.09
CA ARG A 20 -5.16 -2.36 -28.71
C ARG A 20 -4.25 -3.59 -28.79
N TYR A 21 -4.51 -4.62 -27.98
CA TYR A 21 -3.75 -5.87 -27.99
C TYR A 21 -4.37 -6.91 -28.95
N PRO A 22 -3.54 -7.78 -29.56
CA PRO A 22 -4.01 -8.89 -30.39
C PRO A 22 -5.01 -9.80 -29.67
N PRO A 23 -6.04 -10.36 -30.35
CA PRO A 23 -7.12 -11.13 -29.73
C PRO A 23 -6.66 -12.23 -28.75
N ARG A 24 -5.57 -12.95 -29.08
CA ARG A 24 -5.02 -14.04 -28.25
C ARG A 24 -4.42 -13.57 -26.92
N LEU A 25 -4.04 -12.29 -26.82
CA LEU A 25 -3.42 -11.70 -25.64
C LEU A 25 -4.42 -10.95 -24.75
N ARG A 26 -5.57 -10.53 -25.29
CA ARG A 26 -6.55 -9.69 -24.57
C ARG A 26 -6.98 -10.29 -23.23
N GLY A 27 -7.26 -11.59 -23.19
CA GLY A 27 -7.67 -12.27 -21.95
C GLY A 27 -6.58 -12.27 -20.89
N ARG A 28 -5.32 -12.45 -21.29
CA ARG A 28 -4.16 -12.39 -20.38
C ARG A 28 -3.96 -10.98 -19.85
N VAL A 29 -3.97 -9.98 -20.74
CA VAL A 29 -3.81 -8.57 -20.38
C VAL A 29 -4.95 -8.11 -19.47
N ALA A 30 -6.20 -8.46 -19.78
CA ALA A 30 -7.36 -8.16 -18.96
C ALA A 30 -7.25 -8.76 -17.55
N ARG A 31 -6.77 -10.02 -17.44
CA ARG A 31 -6.51 -10.65 -16.14
C ARG A 31 -5.47 -9.87 -15.34
N GLU A 32 -4.33 -9.54 -15.96
CA GLU A 32 -3.26 -8.78 -15.30
C GLU A 32 -3.76 -7.40 -14.85
N TRP A 33 -4.61 -6.73 -15.63
CA TRP A 33 -5.23 -5.46 -15.23
C TRP A 33 -6.20 -5.61 -14.07
N LEU A 34 -7.02 -6.67 -14.04
CA LEU A 34 -7.91 -6.96 -12.90
C LEU A 34 -7.09 -7.22 -11.63
N ASP A 35 -6.01 -8.01 -11.73
CA ASP A 35 -5.12 -8.31 -10.60
C ASP A 35 -4.45 -7.03 -10.06
N LEU A 36 -3.99 -6.14 -10.95
CA LEU A 36 -3.41 -4.86 -10.58
C LEU A 36 -4.45 -3.90 -9.97
N GLY A 37 -5.65 -3.84 -10.55
CA GLY A 37 -6.76 -3.02 -10.03
C GLY A 37 -7.14 -3.41 -8.60
N MET A 38 -7.21 -4.70 -8.30
CA MET A 38 -7.46 -5.19 -6.93
C MET A 38 -6.37 -4.77 -5.94
N ARG A 39 -5.10 -4.81 -6.36
CA ARG A 39 -3.98 -4.37 -5.50
C ARG A 39 -4.03 -2.87 -5.27
N LEU A 40 -4.32 -2.09 -6.31
CA LEU A 40 -4.43 -0.64 -6.22
C LEU A 40 -5.56 -0.23 -5.27
N ALA A 41 -6.74 -0.83 -5.40
CA ALA A 41 -7.87 -0.59 -4.49
C ALA A 41 -7.51 -0.84 -3.02
N GLY A 42 -6.76 -1.92 -2.73
CA GLY A 42 -6.29 -2.20 -1.37
C GLY A 42 -5.25 -1.19 -0.85
N ILE A 43 -4.45 -0.60 -1.74
CA ILE A 43 -3.52 0.49 -1.38
C ILE A 43 -4.30 1.77 -1.08
N GLU A 44 -5.27 2.12 -1.93
CA GLU A 44 -6.14 3.30 -1.75
C GLU A 44 -6.90 3.23 -0.42
N GLU A 45 -7.45 2.06 -0.06
CA GLU A 45 -8.13 1.88 1.23
C GLU A 45 -7.17 2.08 2.42
N ARG A 46 -5.95 1.55 2.33
CA ARG A 46 -4.94 1.73 3.39
C ARG A 46 -4.50 3.18 3.52
N LEU A 47 -4.37 3.90 2.40
CA LEU A 47 -4.06 5.32 2.39
C LEU A 47 -5.19 6.13 3.03
N ALA A 48 -6.44 5.87 2.64
CA ALA A 48 -7.60 6.54 3.24
C ALA A 48 -7.64 6.37 4.77
N ARG A 49 -7.40 5.15 5.28
CA ARG A 49 -7.32 4.91 6.73
C ARG A 49 -6.15 5.63 7.42
N LEU A 50 -5.03 5.81 6.72
CA LEU A 50 -3.88 6.55 7.26
C LEU A 50 -4.14 8.06 7.24
N GLU A 51 -4.78 8.57 6.20
CA GLU A 51 -5.21 9.96 6.11
C GLU A 51 -6.23 10.28 7.20
N GLU A 52 -7.23 9.42 7.42
CA GLU A 52 -8.16 9.56 8.54
C GLU A 52 -7.45 9.62 9.90
N ARG A 53 -6.44 8.76 10.12
CA ARG A 53 -5.63 8.77 11.35
C ARG A 53 -4.71 9.98 11.46
N GLY A 54 -4.20 10.48 10.35
CA GLY A 54 -3.33 11.67 10.28
C GLY A 54 -4.11 12.98 10.36
N LEU A 55 -5.40 12.96 10.01
CA LEU A 55 -6.34 14.07 10.13
C LEU A 55 -7.01 14.16 11.50
N VAL A 56 -6.92 13.11 12.34
CA VAL A 56 -7.23 13.24 13.76
C VAL A 56 -6.12 14.11 14.37
N PRO A 57 -6.39 15.37 14.77
CA PRO A 57 -5.40 16.13 15.51
C PRO A 57 -5.04 15.32 16.75
N PRO A 58 -3.75 15.22 17.14
CA PRO A 58 -3.40 14.54 18.37
C PRO A 58 -4.24 15.17 19.48
N VAL A 59 -5.11 14.36 20.10
CA VAL A 59 -5.86 14.79 21.26
C VAL A 59 -4.80 15.30 22.26
N PRO A 60 -4.83 16.58 22.67
CA PRO A 60 -3.88 17.09 23.63
C PRO A 60 -4.18 16.43 24.98
N GLY A 61 -3.62 15.23 25.19
CA GLY A 61 -3.95 14.39 26.32
C GLY A 61 -3.28 13.00 26.30
N ASP A 62 -3.11 12.39 25.13
CA ASP A 62 -2.54 11.03 25.02
C ASP A 62 -1.03 11.03 24.75
N ALA A 63 -0.32 12.03 25.30
CA ALA A 63 1.09 11.88 25.57
C ALA A 63 1.24 10.83 26.68
N ASN A 64 1.32 9.58 26.24
CA ASN A 64 1.78 8.39 26.94
C ASN A 64 2.47 8.72 28.28
N ARG A 65 1.78 8.42 29.39
CA ARG A 65 2.25 8.55 30.78
C ARG A 65 3.48 7.67 31.11
N ASN A 66 4.19 7.15 30.12
CA ASN A 66 5.41 6.38 30.33
C ASN A 66 6.47 6.55 29.23
N GLY A 67 6.55 7.74 28.63
CA GLY A 67 7.66 8.11 27.77
C GLY A 67 8.73 8.84 28.58
N LYS A 68 9.74 8.12 29.10
CA LYS A 68 11.01 8.74 29.49
C LYS A 68 11.47 9.55 28.27
N ARG A 69 11.42 10.89 28.37
CA ARG A 69 11.95 11.77 27.33
C ARG A 69 13.35 11.29 27.02
N ILE A 70 13.60 10.94 25.75
CA ILE A 70 14.93 10.56 25.32
C ILE A 70 15.80 11.79 25.53
N ASP A 71 16.77 11.67 26.43
CA ASP A 71 17.76 12.71 26.67
C ASP A 71 18.68 12.77 25.44
N PRO A 72 18.64 13.88 24.66
CA PRO A 72 19.39 13.99 23.42
C PRO A 72 20.90 13.82 23.62
N ASP A 73 21.41 14.22 24.80
CA ASP A 73 22.83 14.19 25.09
C ASP A 73 23.29 12.75 25.37
N LYS A 74 22.51 11.98 26.13
CA LYS A 74 22.76 10.54 26.32
C LYS A 74 22.66 9.72 25.04
N PHE A 75 21.74 10.08 24.15
CA PHE A 75 21.62 9.42 22.86
C PHE A 75 22.85 9.66 21.98
N ARG A 76 23.40 10.88 21.99
CA ARG A 76 24.62 11.24 21.26
C ARG A 76 25.86 10.54 21.80
N GLU A 77 26.02 10.45 23.12
CA GLU A 77 27.12 9.69 23.75
C GLU A 77 27.08 8.20 23.36
N THR A 78 25.87 7.61 23.33
CA THR A 78 25.70 6.21 22.94
C THR A 78 26.13 5.97 21.50
N LEU A 79 25.84 6.90 20.58
CA LEU A 79 26.27 6.78 19.19
C LEU A 79 27.78 6.98 19.04
N ALA A 80 28.40 7.88 19.80
CA ALA A 80 29.83 8.10 19.75
C ALA A 80 30.62 6.82 20.11
N GLY A 81 30.21 6.11 21.17
CA GLY A 81 30.88 4.85 21.57
C GLY A 81 30.62 3.65 20.64
N ILE A 82 29.66 3.74 19.72
CA ILE A 82 29.39 2.69 18.72
C ILE A 82 30.25 2.89 17.46
N PHE A 83 30.69 4.12 17.18
CA PHE A 83 31.37 4.50 15.94
C PHE A 83 32.81 5.01 16.14
N ASP A 84 33.47 4.64 17.25
CA ASP A 84 34.90 4.93 17.44
C ASP A 84 35.74 4.28 16.31
N PHE A 85 36.42 5.12 15.53
CA PHE A 85 37.50 4.80 14.59
C PHE A 85 38.85 5.13 15.22
#